data_AF-A0A966F317-F1
#
_entry.id   AF-A0A966F317-F1
#
_cell.length_a   1.000
_cell.length_b   1.000
_cell.length_c   1.000
_cell.angle_alpha   90.00
_cell.angle_beta   90.00
_cell.angle_gamma   90.00
#
_symmetry.space_group_name_H-M   'P 1'
#
loop_
_entity.id
_entity.type
_entity.pdbx_description
1 polymer ?
#
loop_
_entity_poly.entity_id
_entity_poly.type
_entity_poly.pdbx_seq_one_letter_code
_entity_poly.pdbx_strand_id
1 'polypeptide(L)'
;MFSPTLVATLSLAYVSVLFAIAWFGDRIPDRRIRGRTRAVIYSLSLAVYCTSWTFFGAVGSAVEDGWLFATIYLGPMLVLIFAHDLMRRILTISREQRLTSIADFIAYRFGKSRPLAVAITLAAVLGSVPYIALQLKAVTTGLVIIVDRPTGLSDAWLALLLALALGAFAILFGVRRLEASEHHRGMVLAVAFESLVKLLAFAAVGLWALFGLLGGPSGLFGTIAADPAYRELFVPEHRPTGFWTQTLLAAAAILCLPRQFQVAFVENERPADLALARWLFPAYMLLFTLLVIPIAIAGLERFSGDAIDADAFMLSLPMVHDRPMLT
;
A
#
# COMPACT_ATOMS: atom_id res chain seq x y z
N MET A 1 1.66 23.32 -11.54
CA MET A 1 1.82 22.07 -12.33
C MET A 1 3.29 21.90 -12.67
N PHE A 2 3.76 20.66 -12.82
CA PHE A 2 5.16 20.33 -13.09
C PHE A 2 5.38 19.93 -14.55
N SER A 3 6.59 20.18 -15.06
CA SER A 3 6.98 19.72 -16.39
C SER A 3 6.92 18.18 -16.49
N PRO A 4 6.39 17.60 -17.59
CA PRO A 4 6.45 16.16 -17.84
C PRO A 4 7.86 15.58 -17.73
N THR A 5 8.88 16.32 -18.18
CA THR A 5 10.28 15.89 -18.13
C THR A 5 10.81 15.80 -16.71
N LEU A 6 10.38 16.70 -15.83
CA LEU A 6 10.76 16.68 -14.42
C LEU A 6 10.18 15.44 -13.73
N VAL A 7 8.87 15.21 -13.90
CA VAL A 7 8.18 14.07 -13.28
C VAL A 7 8.75 12.74 -13.80
N ALA A 8 9.01 12.64 -15.12
CA ALA A 8 9.65 11.45 -15.70
C ALA A 8 11.06 11.22 -15.16
N THR A 9 11.88 12.28 -15.04
CA THR A 9 13.25 12.19 -14.52
C THR A 9 13.28 11.77 -13.05
N LEU A 10 12.42 12.37 -12.21
CA LEU A 10 12.30 12.00 -10.80
C LEU A 10 11.80 10.56 -10.63
N SER A 11 10.81 10.14 -11.42
CA SER A 11 10.29 8.77 -11.41
C SER A 11 11.37 7.76 -11.80
N LEU A 12 12.12 8.04 -12.87
CA LEU A 12 13.20 7.16 -13.32
C LEU A 12 14.36 7.09 -12.32
N ALA A 13 14.72 8.24 -11.73
CA ALA A 13 15.73 8.31 -10.69
C ALA A 13 15.31 7.50 -9.45
N TYR A 14 14.07 7.66 -9.00
CA TYR A 14 13.52 6.92 -7.86
C TYR A 14 13.53 5.40 -8.11
N VAL A 15 13.05 4.97 -9.28
CA VAL A 15 13.07 3.55 -9.67
C VAL A 15 14.50 3.01 -9.75
N SER A 16 15.44 3.80 -10.28
CA SER A 16 16.85 3.44 -10.33
C SER A 16 17.47 3.29 -8.94
N VAL A 17 17.07 4.14 -7.97
CA VAL A 17 17.45 3.99 -6.56
C VAL A 17 16.89 2.69 -5.98
N LEU A 18 15.62 2.36 -6.23
CA LEU A 18 15.04 1.08 -5.76
C LEU A 18 15.79 -0.13 -6.34
N PHE A 19 16.16 -0.10 -7.62
CA PHE A 19 16.99 -1.15 -8.21
C PHE A 19 18.39 -1.19 -7.64
N ALA A 20 19.02 -0.05 -7.43
CA ALA A 20 20.34 0.00 -6.82
C ALA A 20 20.27 -0.65 -5.43
N ILE A 21 19.26 -0.32 -4.62
CA ILE A 21 19.02 -0.92 -3.31
C ILE A 21 18.82 -2.43 -3.43
N ALA A 22 18.01 -2.90 -4.39
CA ALA A 22 17.82 -4.33 -4.60
C ALA A 22 19.13 -5.03 -5.01
N TRP A 23 19.84 -4.47 -5.99
CA TRP A 23 21.08 -5.02 -6.53
C TRP A 23 22.22 -5.04 -5.50
N PHE A 24 22.32 -4.01 -4.65
CA PHE A 24 23.24 -3.98 -3.53
C PHE A 24 22.79 -4.96 -2.43
N GLY A 25 21.49 -5.02 -2.14
CA GLY A 25 20.91 -5.91 -1.14
C GLY A 25 21.22 -7.38 -1.39
N ASP A 26 21.17 -7.82 -2.65
CA ASP A 26 21.54 -9.19 -3.05
C ASP A 26 23.03 -9.51 -2.78
N ARG A 27 23.90 -8.50 -2.75
CA ARG A 27 25.35 -8.67 -2.53
C ARG A 27 25.75 -8.56 -1.06
N ILE A 28 24.84 -8.22 -0.16
CA ILE A 28 25.15 -8.08 1.26
C ILE A 28 25.30 -9.46 1.90
N PRO A 29 26.45 -9.77 2.54
CA PRO A 29 26.63 -11.05 3.22
C PRO A 29 25.61 -11.25 4.36
N ASP A 30 25.15 -12.49 4.56
CA ASP A 30 24.20 -12.91 5.62
C ASP A 30 24.56 -12.42 7.03
N ARG A 31 25.85 -12.18 7.26
CA ARG A 31 26.37 -11.75 8.56
C ARG A 31 26.09 -10.28 8.84
N ARG A 32 25.78 -9.45 7.83
CA ARG A 32 25.62 -8.00 7.99
C ARG A 32 24.18 -7.57 8.32
N ILE A 33 23.18 -8.27 7.77
CA ILE A 33 21.76 -8.03 8.08
C ILE A 33 21.29 -9.14 9.02
N ARG A 34 21.37 -8.89 10.34
CA ARG A 34 21.05 -9.88 11.38
C ARG A 34 20.10 -9.35 12.44
N GLY A 35 19.42 -10.28 13.09
CA GLY A 35 18.61 -10.02 14.28
C GLY A 35 17.55 -8.95 14.03
N ARG A 36 17.58 -7.90 14.86
CA ARG A 36 16.56 -6.85 14.87
C ARG A 36 16.47 -6.08 13.55
N THR A 37 17.59 -5.77 12.89
CA THR A 37 17.59 -5.02 11.62
C THR A 37 16.82 -5.77 10.53
N ARG A 38 17.05 -7.08 10.43
CA ARG A 38 16.34 -7.92 9.47
C ARG A 38 14.85 -7.99 9.79
N ALA A 39 14.50 -8.13 11.07
CA ALA A 39 13.10 -8.14 11.50
C ALA A 39 12.39 -6.80 11.20
N VAL A 40 13.09 -5.66 11.31
CA VAL A 40 12.56 -4.34 10.90
C VAL A 40 12.34 -4.28 9.39
N ILE A 41 13.33 -4.70 8.60
CA ILE A 41 13.22 -4.76 7.13
C ILE A 41 12.03 -5.63 6.72
N TYR A 42 11.90 -6.82 7.31
CA TYR A 42 10.77 -7.72 7.08
C TYR A 42 9.43 -7.06 7.45
N SER A 43 9.36 -6.40 8.61
CA SER A 43 8.14 -5.71 9.05
C SER A 43 7.72 -4.60 8.10
N LEU A 44 8.69 -3.83 7.58
CA LEU A 44 8.46 -2.80 6.59
C LEU A 44 8.11 -3.39 5.22
N SER A 45 8.68 -4.52 4.83
CA SER A 45 8.34 -5.14 3.54
C SER A 45 6.89 -5.64 3.50
N LEU A 46 6.32 -6.07 4.64
CA LEU A 46 4.89 -6.39 4.74
C LEU A 46 4.00 -5.20 4.34
N ALA A 47 4.49 -3.96 4.48
CA ALA A 47 3.77 -2.76 4.06
C ALA A 47 3.66 -2.58 2.54
N VAL A 48 4.10 -3.56 1.73
CA VAL A 48 3.60 -3.75 0.35
C VAL A 48 2.08 -3.92 0.28
N TYR A 49 1.42 -4.11 1.43
CA TYR A 49 -0.04 -4.02 1.56
C TYR A 49 -0.56 -2.61 1.28
N CYS A 50 0.17 -1.57 1.70
CA CYS A 50 -0.13 -0.17 1.37
C CYS A 50 0.31 0.16 -0.05
N THR A 51 -0.67 0.22 -0.93
CA THR A 51 -0.49 0.49 -2.36
C THR A 51 -0.93 1.90 -2.72
N SER A 52 -1.10 2.21 -4.01
CA SER A 52 -1.63 3.53 -4.42
C SER A 52 -3.02 3.77 -3.84
N TRP A 53 -3.78 2.70 -3.54
CA TRP A 53 -5.06 2.82 -2.83
C TRP A 53 -4.93 3.58 -1.50
N THR A 54 -3.84 3.40 -0.76
CA THR A 54 -3.61 4.10 0.51
C THR A 54 -3.43 5.62 0.32
N PHE A 55 -2.89 6.05 -0.81
CA PHE A 55 -2.67 7.46 -1.11
C PHE A 55 -3.91 8.15 -1.68
N PHE A 56 -4.63 7.47 -2.57
CA PHE A 56 -5.78 8.02 -3.28
C PHE A 56 -7.10 7.55 -2.63
N GLY A 57 -7.41 6.27 -2.79
CA GLY A 57 -8.70 5.68 -2.37
C GLY A 57 -8.99 5.71 -0.86
N ALA A 58 -7.98 5.72 0.01
CA ALA A 58 -8.22 5.77 1.46
C ALA A 58 -8.75 7.14 1.92
N VAL A 59 -8.28 8.23 1.29
CA VAL A 59 -8.78 9.58 1.57
C VAL A 59 -10.17 9.76 0.96
N GLY A 60 -10.38 9.31 -0.30
CA GLY A 60 -11.70 9.32 -0.92
C GLY A 60 -12.74 8.54 -0.13
N SER A 61 -12.43 7.29 0.24
CA SER A 61 -13.33 6.47 1.07
C SER A 61 -13.59 7.07 2.46
N ALA A 62 -12.64 7.82 3.04
CA ALA A 62 -12.88 8.53 4.29
C ALA A 62 -13.88 9.69 4.12
N VAL A 63 -13.85 10.35 2.97
CA VAL A 63 -14.76 11.44 2.61
C VAL A 63 -16.16 10.92 2.27
N GLU A 64 -16.24 9.82 1.52
CA GLU A 64 -17.52 9.25 1.05
C GLU A 64 -18.21 8.37 2.10
N ASP A 65 -17.45 7.48 2.75
CA ASP A 65 -17.99 6.41 3.62
C ASP A 65 -17.57 6.54 5.09
N GLY A 66 -16.93 7.66 5.48
CA GLY A 66 -16.49 7.88 6.86
C GLY A 66 -15.55 6.77 7.33
N TRP A 67 -15.80 6.14 8.48
CA TRP A 67 -14.92 5.12 9.07
C TRP A 67 -14.66 3.84 8.24
N LEU A 68 -15.34 3.64 7.10
CA LEU A 68 -15.20 2.42 6.32
C LEU A 68 -13.78 2.21 5.77
N PHE A 69 -13.06 3.29 5.44
CA PHE A 69 -11.65 3.22 5.01
C PHE A 69 -10.75 2.55 6.06
N ALA A 70 -11.07 2.68 7.36
CA ALA A 70 -10.25 2.14 8.44
C ALA A 70 -10.26 0.60 8.47
N THR A 71 -11.28 -0.04 7.91
CA THR A 71 -11.45 -1.50 7.93
C THR A 71 -10.32 -2.22 7.17
N ILE A 72 -9.82 -1.63 6.08
CA ILE A 72 -8.72 -2.19 5.29
C ILE A 72 -7.40 -2.20 6.07
N TYR A 73 -7.24 -1.33 7.07
CA TYR A 73 -6.07 -1.31 7.96
C TYR A 73 -6.31 -2.17 9.20
N LEU A 74 -7.50 -2.07 9.80
CA LEU A 74 -7.86 -2.74 11.04
C LEU A 74 -7.81 -4.27 10.90
N GLY A 75 -8.37 -4.84 9.81
CA GLY A 75 -8.36 -6.28 9.58
C GLY A 75 -6.95 -6.89 9.64
N PRO A 76 -6.00 -6.40 8.82
CA PRO A 76 -4.60 -6.81 8.90
C PRO A 76 -3.97 -6.60 10.28
N MET A 77 -4.21 -5.46 10.95
CA MET A 77 -3.70 -5.24 12.31
C MET A 77 -4.14 -6.35 13.27
N LEU A 78 -5.43 -6.71 13.25
CA LEU A 78 -5.98 -7.77 14.08
C LEU A 78 -5.34 -9.13 13.78
N VAL A 79 -5.09 -9.44 12.51
CA VAL A 79 -4.43 -10.70 12.11
C VAL A 79 -3.01 -10.76 12.64
N LEU A 80 -2.21 -9.70 12.48
CA LEU A 80 -0.84 -9.70 13.00
C LEU A 80 -0.80 -9.82 14.54
N ILE A 81 -1.71 -9.14 15.24
CA ILE A 81 -1.72 -9.09 16.71
C ILE A 81 -2.27 -10.38 17.33
N PHE A 82 -3.40 -10.89 16.82
CA PHE A 82 -4.16 -11.98 17.42
C PHE A 82 -3.96 -13.33 16.72
N ALA A 83 -3.83 -13.34 15.38
CA ALA A 83 -3.59 -14.55 14.60
C ALA A 83 -2.09 -14.83 14.36
N HIS A 84 -1.23 -14.31 15.23
CA HIS A 84 0.23 -14.48 15.14
C HIS A 84 0.66 -15.94 15.06
N ASP A 85 0.08 -16.82 15.88
CA ASP A 85 0.41 -18.24 15.88
C ASP A 85 -0.01 -18.94 14.59
N LEU A 86 -1.14 -18.54 14.00
CA LEU A 86 -1.58 -19.03 12.69
C LEU A 86 -0.55 -18.66 11.62
N MET A 87 -0.14 -17.39 11.58
CA MET A 87 0.87 -16.94 10.61
C MET A 87 2.21 -17.65 10.79
N ARG A 88 2.64 -17.88 12.03
CA ARG A 88 3.86 -18.64 12.32
C ARG A 88 3.75 -20.08 11.82
N ARG A 89 2.59 -20.72 11.96
CA ARG A 89 2.34 -22.08 11.44
C ARG A 89 2.35 -22.10 9.91
N ILE A 90 1.67 -21.15 9.25
CA ILE A 90 1.68 -21.00 7.79
C ILE A 90 3.13 -20.85 7.30
N LEU A 91 3.89 -19.93 7.89
CA LEU A 91 5.29 -19.70 7.54
C LEU A 91 6.14 -20.97 7.69
N THR A 92 5.99 -21.70 8.79
CA THR A 92 6.77 -22.91 9.06
C THR A 92 6.45 -24.00 8.02
N ILE A 93 5.17 -24.25 7.76
CA ILE A 93 4.71 -25.25 6.79
C ILE A 93 5.17 -24.87 5.37
N SER A 94 4.97 -23.61 4.96
CA SER A 94 5.39 -23.12 3.64
C SER A 94 6.86 -23.38 3.39
N ARG A 95 7.71 -23.24 4.41
CA ARG A 95 9.14 -23.44 4.28
C ARG A 95 9.57 -24.90 4.31
N GLU A 96 9.06 -25.67 5.27
CA GLU A 96 9.36 -27.10 5.39
C GLU A 96 8.96 -27.86 4.11
N GLN A 97 7.88 -27.41 3.46
CA GLN A 97 7.33 -28.02 2.26
C GLN A 97 7.74 -27.31 0.96
N ARG A 98 8.59 -26.26 1.05
CA ARG A 98 9.08 -25.45 -0.09
C ARG A 98 7.94 -24.95 -0.99
N LEU A 99 6.86 -24.49 -0.38
CA LEU A 99 5.69 -23.94 -1.05
C LEU A 99 5.99 -22.51 -1.50
N THR A 100 5.81 -22.23 -2.78
CA THR A 100 6.16 -20.96 -3.43
C THR A 100 4.97 -20.04 -3.66
N SER A 101 3.75 -20.49 -3.38
CA SER A 101 2.54 -19.69 -3.58
C SER A 101 1.44 -20.07 -2.60
N ILE A 102 0.43 -19.21 -2.49
CA ILE A 102 -0.77 -19.52 -1.71
C ILE A 102 -1.56 -20.69 -2.31
N ALA A 103 -1.58 -20.81 -3.64
CA ALA A 103 -2.25 -21.92 -4.32
C ALA A 103 -1.61 -23.25 -3.94
N ASP A 104 -0.28 -23.31 -3.89
CA ASP A 104 0.46 -24.50 -3.46
C ASP A 104 0.20 -24.80 -1.98
N PHE A 105 0.19 -23.78 -1.13
CA PHE A 105 -0.08 -23.94 0.30
C PHE A 105 -1.47 -24.54 0.57
N ILE A 106 -2.50 -23.99 -0.08
CA ILE A 106 -3.86 -24.50 0.08
C ILE A 106 -3.96 -25.91 -0.53
N ALA A 107 -3.43 -26.14 -1.73
CA ALA A 107 -3.45 -27.46 -2.35
C ALA A 107 -2.74 -28.53 -1.50
N TYR A 108 -1.60 -28.18 -0.87
CA TYR A 108 -0.89 -29.04 0.06
C TYR A 108 -1.76 -29.43 1.25
N ARG A 109 -2.52 -28.49 1.81
CA ARG A 109 -3.45 -28.76 2.93
C ARG A 109 -4.55 -29.75 2.57
N PHE A 110 -4.97 -29.81 1.30
CA PHE A 110 -6.00 -30.70 0.78
C PHE A 110 -5.41 -31.89 -0.01
N GLY A 111 -4.30 -32.46 0.45
CA GLY A 111 -3.74 -33.70 -0.12
C GLY A 111 -2.98 -33.50 -1.42
N LYS A 112 -2.37 -32.33 -1.63
CA LYS A 112 -1.62 -31.96 -2.85
C LYS A 112 -2.47 -32.01 -4.13
N SER A 113 -3.74 -31.63 -4.02
CA SER A 113 -4.69 -31.63 -5.14
C SER A 113 -4.31 -30.61 -6.22
N ARG A 114 -3.84 -31.10 -7.37
CA ARG A 114 -3.49 -30.26 -8.53
C ARG A 114 -4.68 -29.47 -9.11
N PRO A 115 -5.90 -30.05 -9.26
CA PRO A 115 -7.06 -29.28 -9.73
C PRO A 115 -7.39 -28.10 -8.80
N LEU A 116 -7.25 -28.28 -7.48
CA LEU A 116 -7.48 -27.22 -6.51
C LEU A 116 -6.44 -26.10 -6.65
N ALA A 117 -5.16 -26.45 -6.80
CA ALA A 117 -4.10 -25.46 -7.05
C ALA A 117 -4.39 -24.61 -8.30
N VAL A 118 -4.81 -25.25 -9.39
CA VAL A 118 -5.16 -24.56 -10.64
C VAL A 118 -6.35 -23.62 -10.44
N ALA A 119 -7.41 -24.08 -9.76
CA ALA A 119 -8.59 -23.25 -9.49
C ALA A 119 -8.24 -21.99 -8.68
N ILE A 120 -7.40 -22.13 -7.64
CA ILE A 120 -6.97 -21.01 -6.79
C ILE A 120 -6.09 -20.05 -7.59
N THR A 121 -5.16 -20.57 -8.39
CA THR A 121 -4.32 -19.73 -9.25
C THR A 121 -5.17 -18.93 -10.25
N LEU A 122 -6.15 -19.55 -10.90
CA LEU A 122 -7.07 -18.85 -11.80
C LEU A 122 -7.88 -17.78 -11.06
N ALA A 123 -8.41 -18.08 -9.88
CA ALA A 123 -9.13 -17.10 -9.06
C ALA A 123 -8.23 -15.92 -8.66
N ALA A 124 -6.98 -16.20 -8.25
CA ALA A 124 -6.00 -15.18 -7.90
C ALA A 124 -5.62 -14.28 -9.09
N VAL A 125 -5.44 -14.86 -10.29
CA VAL A 125 -5.16 -14.11 -11.52
C VAL A 125 -6.35 -13.25 -11.90
N LEU A 126 -7.55 -13.82 -11.95
CA LEU A 126 -8.78 -13.10 -12.28
C LEU A 126 -9.05 -11.94 -11.32
N GLY A 127 -8.79 -12.12 -10.01
CA GLY A 127 -8.92 -11.05 -9.02
C GLY A 127 -7.80 -9.99 -9.11
N SER A 128 -6.60 -10.36 -9.56
CA SER A 128 -5.47 -9.43 -9.67
C SER A 128 -5.59 -8.50 -10.88
N VAL A 129 -6.22 -8.92 -11.97
CA VAL A 129 -6.41 -8.09 -13.18
C VAL A 129 -7.14 -6.77 -12.91
N PRO A 130 -8.38 -6.76 -12.35
CA PRO A 130 -9.08 -5.51 -12.06
C PRO A 130 -8.36 -4.69 -10.98
N TYR A 131 -7.69 -5.35 -10.04
CA TYR A 131 -6.88 -4.67 -9.04
C TYR A 131 -5.73 -3.88 -9.70
N ILE A 132 -4.96 -4.50 -10.60
CA ILE A 132 -3.89 -3.83 -11.34
C ILE A 132 -4.46 -2.67 -12.18
N ALA A 133 -5.62 -2.85 -12.80
CA ALA A 133 -6.29 -1.78 -13.54
C ALA A 133 -6.63 -0.57 -12.65
N LEU A 134 -7.14 -0.80 -11.43
CA LEU A 134 -7.37 0.28 -10.44
C LEU A 134 -6.06 0.96 -10.02
N GLN A 135 -4.98 0.20 -9.84
CA GLN A 135 -3.67 0.79 -9.52
C GLN A 135 -3.17 1.68 -10.66
N LEU A 136 -3.32 1.24 -11.92
CA LEU A 136 -2.94 2.01 -13.09
C LEU A 136 -3.80 3.29 -13.25
N LYS A 137 -5.11 3.20 -12.97
CA LYS A 137 -6.01 4.36 -12.93
C LYS A 137 -5.49 5.39 -11.92
N ALA A 138 -5.18 4.97 -10.69
CA ALA A 138 -4.69 5.87 -9.64
C ALA A 138 -3.39 6.60 -10.06
N VAL A 139 -2.42 5.89 -10.66
CA VAL A 139 -1.19 6.53 -11.16
C VAL A 139 -1.49 7.49 -12.30
N THR A 140 -2.39 7.13 -13.22
CA THR A 140 -2.77 8.00 -14.34
C THR A 140 -3.47 9.27 -13.83
N THR A 141 -4.42 9.14 -12.91
CA THR A 141 -5.11 10.28 -12.28
C THR A 141 -4.11 11.19 -11.56
N GLY A 142 -3.18 10.63 -10.80
CA GLY A 142 -2.12 11.40 -10.13
C GLY A 142 -1.26 12.19 -11.12
N LEU A 143 -0.82 11.57 -12.22
CA LEU A 143 -0.06 12.25 -13.28
C LEU A 143 -0.87 13.37 -13.94
N VAL A 144 -2.14 13.13 -14.22
CA VAL A 144 -3.09 14.09 -14.79
C VAL A 144 -3.21 15.35 -13.93
N ILE A 145 -3.16 15.19 -12.61
CA ILE A 145 -3.25 16.30 -11.65
C ILE A 145 -1.95 17.10 -11.62
N ILE A 146 -0.79 16.44 -11.57
CA ILE A 146 0.49 17.12 -11.30
C ILE A 146 1.21 17.62 -12.56
N VAL A 147 1.01 16.99 -13.72
CA VAL A 147 1.77 17.27 -14.95
C VAL A 147 1.06 18.28 -15.83
N ASP A 148 1.79 19.30 -16.27
CA ASP A 148 1.34 20.20 -17.33
C ASP A 148 1.26 19.45 -18.66
N ARG A 149 0.04 19.29 -19.18
CA ARG A 149 -0.23 18.31 -20.25
C ARG A 149 0.25 18.83 -21.60
N PRO A 150 0.96 18.01 -22.40
CA PRO A 150 1.12 18.30 -23.82
C PRO A 150 -0.27 18.35 -24.47
N THR A 151 -0.57 19.44 -25.18
CA THR A 151 -1.84 19.62 -25.89
C THR A 151 -2.11 18.43 -26.83
N GLY A 152 -3.26 17.76 -26.68
CA GLY A 152 -3.73 16.71 -27.59
C GLY A 152 -3.58 15.26 -27.14
N LEU A 153 -2.96 14.97 -25.98
CA LEU A 153 -2.95 13.62 -25.41
C LEU A 153 -4.16 13.40 -24.51
N SER A 154 -4.97 12.37 -24.81
CA SER A 154 -6.09 11.97 -23.95
C SER A 154 -5.64 11.12 -22.77
N ASP A 155 -6.43 11.12 -21.70
CA ASP A 155 -6.15 10.35 -20.48
C ASP A 155 -6.04 8.83 -20.77
N ALA A 156 -6.80 8.34 -21.74
CA ALA A 156 -6.74 6.94 -22.18
C ALA A 156 -5.41 6.60 -22.85
N TRP A 157 -4.87 7.50 -23.68
CA TRP A 157 -3.55 7.30 -24.29
C TRP A 157 -2.44 7.36 -23.26
N LEU A 158 -2.54 8.26 -22.27
CA LEU A 158 -1.58 8.33 -21.17
C LEU A 158 -1.60 7.03 -20.34
N ALA A 159 -2.78 6.54 -19.97
CA ALA A 159 -2.93 5.28 -19.25
C ALA A 159 -2.33 4.10 -20.03
N LEU A 160 -2.56 4.04 -21.34
CA LEU A 160 -2.02 2.98 -22.20
C LEU A 160 -0.50 3.04 -22.30
N LEU A 161 0.07 4.22 -22.54
CA LEU A 161 1.53 4.40 -22.59
C LEU A 161 2.18 4.03 -21.26
N LEU A 162 1.57 4.43 -20.14
CA LEU A 162 2.03 4.05 -18.82
C LEU A 162 1.94 2.54 -18.58
N ALA A 163 0.85 1.89 -19.00
CA ALA A 163 0.69 0.44 -18.90
C ALA A 163 1.77 -0.31 -19.72
N LEU A 164 2.02 0.14 -20.95
CA LEU A 164 3.05 -0.42 -21.82
C LEU A 164 4.45 -0.21 -21.23
N ALA A 165 4.73 0.97 -20.69
CA ALA A 165 6.00 1.26 -20.04
C ALA A 165 6.22 0.38 -18.79
N LEU A 166 5.22 0.27 -17.91
CA LEU A 166 5.26 -0.60 -16.73
C LEU A 166 5.37 -2.08 -17.12
N GLY A 167 4.68 -2.51 -18.19
CA GLY A 167 4.78 -3.86 -18.73
C GLY A 167 6.16 -4.17 -19.31
N ALA A 168 6.70 -3.28 -20.15
CA ALA A 168 8.06 -3.40 -20.69
C ALA A 168 9.10 -3.43 -19.58
N PHE A 169 8.95 -2.56 -18.59
CA PHE A 169 9.76 -2.55 -17.38
C PHE A 169 9.68 -3.88 -16.62
N ALA A 170 8.46 -4.37 -16.33
CA ALA A 170 8.27 -5.65 -15.66
C ALA A 170 8.89 -6.82 -16.45
N ILE A 171 8.86 -6.80 -17.78
CA ILE A 171 9.51 -7.82 -18.63
C ILE A 171 11.04 -7.71 -18.54
N LEU A 172 11.59 -6.50 -18.75
CA LEU A 172 13.03 -6.25 -18.77
C LEU A 172 13.70 -6.64 -17.45
N PHE A 173 13.02 -6.39 -16.32
CA PHE A 173 13.58 -6.61 -14.99
C PHE A 173 13.05 -7.87 -14.29
N GLY A 174 11.85 -8.34 -14.61
CA GLY A 174 11.22 -9.51 -13.99
C GLY A 174 11.61 -10.85 -14.61
N VAL A 175 11.94 -10.89 -15.91
CA VAL A 175 12.30 -12.15 -16.60
C VAL A 175 13.78 -12.52 -16.45
N ARG A 176 14.64 -11.56 -16.09
CA ARG A 176 16.10 -11.75 -16.10
C ARG A 176 16.69 -12.53 -14.91
N ARG A 177 15.89 -12.98 -13.94
CA ARG A 177 16.36 -13.81 -12.82
C ARG A 177 15.43 -15.00 -12.59
N LEU A 178 15.54 -16.00 -13.46
CA LEU A 178 14.76 -17.24 -13.48
C LEU A 178 15.24 -18.31 -12.48
N GLU A 179 16.06 -17.96 -11.49
CA GLU A 179 16.40 -18.89 -10.41
C GLU A 179 15.41 -18.72 -9.26
N ALA A 180 14.28 -19.42 -9.37
CA ALA A 180 13.22 -19.53 -8.36
C ALA A 180 13.67 -20.16 -7.01
N SER A 181 14.98 -20.33 -6.79
CA SER A 181 15.56 -20.93 -5.58
C SER A 181 16.42 -19.98 -4.75
N GLU A 182 16.81 -18.81 -5.29
CA GLU A 182 17.53 -17.79 -4.53
C GLU A 182 16.54 -16.85 -3.83
N HIS A 183 16.68 -16.70 -2.52
CA HIS A 183 15.86 -15.78 -1.75
C HIS A 183 16.18 -14.33 -2.16
N HIS A 184 15.16 -13.54 -2.50
CA HIS A 184 15.35 -12.20 -3.07
C HIS A 184 15.50 -11.15 -1.97
N ARG A 185 16.62 -11.20 -1.23
CA ARG A 185 16.92 -10.21 -0.18
C ARG A 185 16.90 -8.78 -0.68
N GLY A 186 17.42 -8.56 -1.89
CA GLY A 186 17.36 -7.27 -2.56
C GLY A 186 15.94 -6.76 -2.74
N MET A 187 15.03 -7.62 -3.19
CA MET A 187 13.62 -7.26 -3.36
C MET A 187 12.99 -6.86 -2.02
N VAL A 188 13.18 -7.65 -0.95
CA VAL A 188 12.64 -7.33 0.38
C VAL A 188 13.17 -5.99 0.90
N LEU A 189 14.47 -5.71 0.70
CA LEU A 189 15.07 -4.45 1.11
C LEU A 189 14.52 -3.25 0.32
N ALA A 190 14.35 -3.40 -1.00
CA ALA A 190 13.79 -2.35 -1.84
C ALA A 190 12.34 -2.03 -1.45
N VAL A 191 11.51 -3.05 -1.21
CA VAL A 191 10.13 -2.87 -0.73
C VAL A 191 10.10 -2.20 0.65
N ALA A 192 10.99 -2.61 1.57
CA ALA A 192 11.07 -1.98 2.89
C ALA A 192 11.44 -0.49 2.80
N PHE A 193 12.39 -0.14 1.93
CA PHE A 193 12.75 1.25 1.66
C PHE A 193 11.59 2.03 1.03
N GLU A 194 10.93 1.44 0.03
CA GLU A 194 9.75 2.04 -0.61
C GLU A 194 8.65 2.31 0.41
N SER A 195 8.37 1.38 1.33
CA SER A 195 7.41 1.56 2.41
C SER A 195 7.80 2.67 3.39
N LEU A 196 9.09 2.83 3.68
CA LEU A 196 9.57 3.96 4.48
C LEU A 196 9.31 5.29 3.77
N VAL A 197 9.64 5.38 2.47
CA VAL A 197 9.39 6.58 1.66
C VAL A 197 7.90 6.91 1.61
N LYS A 198 7.04 5.89 1.42
CA LYS A 198 5.58 6.05 1.45
C LYS A 198 5.10 6.64 2.77
N LEU A 199 5.54 6.06 3.90
CA LEU A 199 5.14 6.54 5.21
C LEU A 199 5.59 7.99 5.45
N LEU A 200 6.83 8.33 5.07
CA LEU A 200 7.35 9.69 5.22
C LEU A 200 6.60 10.70 4.36
N ALA A 201 6.30 10.36 3.10
CA ALA A 201 5.52 11.22 2.21
C ALA A 201 4.09 11.41 2.73
N PHE A 202 3.45 10.31 3.16
CA PHE A 202 2.10 10.35 3.71
C PHE A 202 2.04 11.15 5.02
N ALA A 203 3.01 10.96 5.91
CA ALA A 203 3.14 11.73 7.14
C ALA A 203 3.42 13.20 6.89
N ALA A 204 4.25 13.55 5.90
CA ALA A 204 4.51 14.94 5.56
C ALA A 204 3.23 15.70 5.19
N VAL A 205 2.40 15.12 4.30
CA VAL A 205 1.12 15.74 3.92
C VAL A 205 0.11 15.69 5.06
N GLY A 206 -0.02 14.56 5.76
CA GLY A 206 -1.01 14.44 6.85
C GLY A 206 -0.71 15.31 8.07
N LEU A 207 0.56 15.42 8.47
CA LEU A 207 0.97 16.34 9.54
C LEU A 207 0.85 17.80 9.10
N TRP A 208 1.18 18.11 7.85
CA TRP A 208 0.96 19.45 7.30
C TRP A 208 -0.53 19.82 7.25
N ALA A 209 -1.40 18.91 6.83
CA ALA A 209 -2.86 19.12 6.87
C ALA A 209 -3.34 19.34 8.31
N LEU A 210 -2.91 18.49 9.25
CA LEU A 210 -3.30 18.58 10.66
C LEU A 210 -2.85 19.89 11.32
N PHE A 211 -1.55 20.21 11.26
CA PHE A 211 -0.99 21.36 11.98
C PHE A 211 -1.01 22.65 11.17
N GLY A 212 -0.83 22.57 9.86
CA GLY A 212 -0.72 23.72 8.97
C GLY A 212 -2.07 24.26 8.46
N LEU A 213 -3.07 23.39 8.28
CA LEU A 213 -4.40 23.81 7.82
C LEU A 213 -5.44 23.81 8.95
N LEU A 214 -5.45 22.75 9.77
CA LEU A 214 -6.47 22.58 10.81
C LEU A 214 -6.05 23.10 12.19
N GLY A 215 -4.84 23.65 12.36
CA GLY A 215 -4.38 24.21 13.64
C GLY A 215 -4.12 23.17 14.74
N GLY A 216 -3.90 21.90 14.37
CA GLY A 216 -3.57 20.80 15.26
C GLY A 216 -4.80 19.95 15.69
N PRO A 217 -4.61 19.00 16.62
CA PRO A 217 -5.69 18.08 17.03
C PRO A 217 -6.93 18.79 17.57
N SER A 218 -6.76 19.87 18.34
CA SER A 218 -7.90 20.64 18.88
C SER A 218 -8.72 21.29 17.78
N GLY A 219 -8.07 21.82 16.73
CA GLY A 219 -8.79 22.39 15.59
C GLY A 219 -9.46 21.33 14.73
N LEU A 220 -8.80 20.18 14.48
CA LEU A 220 -9.43 19.03 13.82
C LEU A 220 -10.73 18.60 14.53
N PHE A 221 -10.69 18.37 15.85
CA PHE A 221 -11.89 17.98 16.59
C PHE A 221 -12.92 19.12 16.68
N GLY A 222 -12.47 20.38 16.69
CA GLY A 222 -13.35 21.54 16.61
C GLY A 222 -14.12 21.60 15.29
N THR A 223 -13.45 21.42 14.15
CA THR A 223 -14.05 21.37 12.82
C THR A 223 -15.05 20.21 12.71
N ILE A 224 -14.67 19.01 13.15
CA ILE A 224 -15.58 17.85 13.16
C ILE A 224 -16.81 18.14 14.03
N ALA A 225 -16.65 18.76 15.21
CA ALA A 225 -17.77 19.02 16.10
C ALA A 225 -18.72 20.12 15.62
N ALA A 226 -18.23 21.05 14.78
CA ALA A 226 -18.97 22.20 14.28
C ALA A 226 -19.90 21.86 13.11
N ASP A 227 -19.53 20.90 12.25
CA ASP A 227 -20.34 20.48 11.10
C ASP A 227 -21.06 19.14 11.37
N PRO A 228 -22.41 19.11 11.38
CA PRO A 228 -23.17 17.87 11.53
C PRO A 228 -22.80 16.77 10.51
N ALA A 229 -22.46 17.12 9.28
CA ALA A 229 -22.07 16.15 8.25
C ALA A 229 -20.75 15.45 8.59
N TYR A 230 -19.77 16.19 9.12
CA TYR A 230 -18.51 15.59 9.57
C TYR A 230 -18.68 14.74 10.82
N ARG A 231 -19.63 15.12 11.70
CA ARG A 231 -19.99 14.29 12.86
C ARG A 231 -20.57 12.95 12.43
N GLU A 232 -21.46 12.95 11.45
CA GLU A 232 -22.05 11.72 10.93
C GLU A 232 -20.98 10.79 10.32
N LEU A 233 -19.98 11.35 9.63
CA LEU A 233 -18.90 10.55 9.03
C LEU A 233 -17.89 10.00 10.06
N PHE A 234 -17.51 10.82 11.05
CA PHE A 234 -16.35 10.54 11.92
C PHE A 234 -16.67 10.31 13.40
N VAL A 235 -17.92 10.39 13.86
CA VAL A 235 -18.29 10.02 15.24
C VAL A 235 -18.57 8.51 15.32
N PRO A 236 -18.00 7.78 16.31
CA PRO A 236 -18.12 6.32 16.41
C PRO A 236 -19.53 5.73 16.44
N GLU A 237 -20.54 6.54 16.80
CA GLU A 237 -21.95 6.14 16.88
C GLU A 237 -22.57 5.88 15.49
N HIS A 238 -22.06 6.54 14.44
CA HIS A 238 -22.55 6.46 13.07
C HIS A 238 -21.73 5.47 12.21
N ARG A 239 -21.36 4.33 12.80
CA ARG A 239 -20.54 3.33 12.11
C ARG A 239 -21.25 2.85 10.83
N PRO A 240 -20.59 2.88 9.66
CA PRO A 240 -21.19 2.44 8.40
C PRO A 240 -21.65 0.98 8.45
N THR A 241 -22.73 0.68 7.74
CA THR A 241 -23.19 -0.70 7.55
C THR A 241 -22.10 -1.52 6.88
N GLY A 242 -21.84 -2.74 7.41
CA GLY A 242 -20.82 -3.62 6.87
C GLY A 242 -19.39 -3.40 7.37
N PHE A 243 -19.13 -2.43 8.28
CA PHE A 243 -17.80 -2.20 8.86
C PHE A 243 -17.10 -3.49 9.36
N TRP A 244 -17.82 -4.31 10.12
CA TRP A 244 -17.27 -5.57 10.65
C TRP A 244 -17.08 -6.63 9.57
N THR A 245 -18.00 -6.70 8.61
CA THR A 245 -17.89 -7.60 7.45
C THR A 245 -16.67 -7.26 6.61
N GLN A 246 -16.44 -5.97 6.34
CA GLN A 246 -15.26 -5.50 5.61
C GLN A 246 -13.96 -5.68 6.40
N THR A 247 -14.00 -5.46 7.72
CA THR A 247 -12.85 -5.74 8.61
C THR A 247 -12.46 -7.22 8.56
N LEU A 248 -13.46 -8.12 8.61
CA LEU A 248 -13.23 -9.56 8.50
C LEU A 248 -12.72 -9.93 7.10
N LEU A 249 -13.26 -9.31 6.05
CA LEU A 249 -12.79 -9.53 4.68
C LEU A 249 -11.34 -9.05 4.50
N ALA A 250 -10.96 -7.91 5.07
CA ALA A 250 -9.60 -7.39 5.06
C ALA A 250 -8.65 -8.29 5.87
N ALA A 251 -9.10 -8.83 7.00
CA ALA A 251 -8.39 -9.84 7.79
C ALA A 251 -8.15 -11.14 7.00
N ALA A 252 -9.12 -11.60 6.21
CA ALA A 252 -8.90 -12.72 5.30
C ALA A 252 -7.95 -12.33 4.15
N ALA A 253 -8.12 -11.14 3.58
CA ALA A 253 -7.36 -10.68 2.42
C ALA A 253 -5.85 -10.61 2.66
N ILE A 254 -5.40 -10.13 3.83
CA ILE A 254 -3.96 -10.07 4.13
C ILE A 254 -3.29 -11.45 4.07
N LEU A 255 -4.02 -12.52 4.39
CA LEU A 255 -3.54 -13.90 4.30
C LEU A 255 -3.69 -14.47 2.88
N CYS A 256 -4.74 -14.07 2.18
CA CYS A 256 -5.14 -14.65 0.89
C CYS A 256 -4.49 -13.98 -0.34
N LEU A 257 -3.99 -12.76 -0.22
CA LEU A 257 -3.44 -12.02 -1.36
C LEU A 257 -2.11 -12.64 -1.82
N PRO A 258 -1.95 -13.00 -3.11
CA PRO A 258 -0.74 -13.65 -3.61
C PRO A 258 0.54 -12.86 -3.32
N ARG A 259 0.51 -11.54 -3.56
CA ARG A 259 1.66 -10.65 -3.28
C ARG A 259 2.02 -10.61 -1.79
N GLN A 260 1.00 -10.66 -0.92
CA GLN A 260 1.21 -10.65 0.53
C GLN A 260 1.76 -11.98 0.99
N PHE A 261 1.21 -13.08 0.47
CA PHE A 261 1.70 -14.42 0.78
C PHE A 261 3.17 -14.59 0.39
N GLN A 262 3.56 -14.09 -0.79
CA GLN A 262 4.94 -14.09 -1.25
C GLN A 262 5.87 -13.38 -0.24
N VAL A 263 5.59 -12.12 0.10
CA VAL A 263 6.46 -11.34 0.99
C VAL A 263 6.40 -11.85 2.43
N ALA A 264 5.23 -12.24 2.92
CA ALA A 264 5.04 -12.66 4.31
C ALA A 264 5.63 -14.04 4.59
N PHE A 265 5.51 -14.98 3.66
CA PHE A 265 5.78 -16.40 3.91
C PHE A 265 6.86 -17.02 3.02
N VAL A 266 6.96 -16.60 1.75
CA VAL A 266 7.94 -17.17 0.80
C VAL A 266 9.30 -16.50 0.98
N GLU A 267 9.35 -15.17 1.10
CA GLU A 267 10.59 -14.40 1.23
C GLU A 267 11.12 -14.30 2.68
N ASN A 268 10.38 -14.82 3.68
CA ASN A 268 10.79 -14.72 5.08
C ASN A 268 11.81 -15.81 5.48
N GLU A 269 13.03 -15.37 5.80
CA GLU A 269 14.14 -16.24 6.18
C GLU A 269 14.12 -16.81 7.58
N ARG A 270 13.42 -16.22 8.57
CA ARG A 270 13.30 -16.81 9.91
C ARG A 270 11.96 -16.49 10.57
N PRO A 271 11.26 -17.49 11.13
CA PRO A 271 10.02 -17.27 11.86
C PRO A 271 10.11 -16.28 13.03
N ALA A 272 11.29 -16.10 13.62
CA ALA A 272 11.52 -15.12 14.68
C ALA A 272 11.28 -13.66 14.23
N ASP A 273 11.44 -13.35 12.94
CA ASP A 273 11.26 -11.99 12.42
C ASP A 273 9.79 -11.55 12.50
N LEU A 274 8.86 -12.52 12.48
CA LEU A 274 7.42 -12.28 12.64
C LEU A 274 7.08 -11.72 14.03
N ALA A 275 7.88 -12.01 15.05
CA ALA A 275 7.61 -11.55 16.42
C ALA A 275 7.71 -10.02 16.55
N LEU A 276 8.62 -9.38 15.81
CA LEU A 276 8.70 -7.91 15.76
C LEU A 276 7.61 -7.35 14.83
N ALA A 277 7.36 -8.01 13.70
CA ALA A 277 6.33 -7.61 12.74
C ALA A 277 4.92 -7.56 13.36
N ARG A 278 4.65 -8.42 14.35
CA ARG A 278 3.42 -8.40 15.17
C ARG A 278 3.07 -7.01 15.71
N TRP A 279 4.07 -6.18 15.99
CA TRP A 279 3.87 -4.84 16.55
C TRP A 279 4.20 -3.73 15.57
N LEU A 280 5.29 -3.88 14.82
CA LEU A 280 5.78 -2.83 13.94
C LEU A 280 4.86 -2.62 12.73
N PHE A 281 4.32 -3.70 12.14
CA PHE A 281 3.40 -3.57 11.02
C PHE A 281 2.06 -2.95 11.43
N PRO A 282 1.41 -3.34 12.55
CA PRO A 282 0.22 -2.63 13.00
C PRO A 282 0.48 -1.17 13.36
N ALA A 283 1.61 -0.84 13.98
CA ALA A 283 1.97 0.56 14.25
C ALA A 283 2.11 1.37 12.95
N TYR A 284 2.72 0.79 11.91
CA TYR A 284 2.81 1.38 10.58
C TYR A 284 1.41 1.64 10.00
N MET A 285 0.51 0.65 10.04
CA MET A 285 -0.86 0.79 9.51
C MET A 285 -1.66 1.86 10.29
N LEU A 286 -1.48 1.91 11.61
CA LEU A 286 -2.16 2.88 12.48
C LEU A 286 -1.78 4.31 12.11
N LEU A 287 -0.51 4.57 11.79
CA LEU A 287 -0.07 5.89 11.34
C LEU A 287 -0.81 6.34 10.08
N PHE A 288 -0.98 5.47 9.08
CA PHE A 288 -1.79 5.78 7.91
C PHE A 288 -3.24 6.07 8.29
N THR A 289 -3.86 5.21 9.12
CA THR A 289 -5.25 5.41 9.55
C THR A 289 -5.46 6.75 10.24
N LEU A 290 -4.53 7.17 11.11
CA LEU A 290 -4.61 8.44 11.81
C LEU A 290 -4.38 9.64 10.89
N LEU A 291 -3.47 9.52 9.92
CA LEU A 291 -3.10 10.61 9.01
C LEU A 291 -4.10 10.81 7.85
N VAL A 292 -4.90 9.80 7.51
CA VAL A 292 -5.97 9.95 6.51
C VAL A 292 -7.02 10.98 6.96
N ILE A 293 -7.42 10.95 8.23
CA ILE A 293 -8.49 11.80 8.79
C ILE A 293 -8.22 13.31 8.59
N PRO A 294 -7.07 13.88 9.00
CA PRO A 294 -6.82 15.30 8.79
C PRO A 294 -6.71 15.67 7.30
N ILE A 295 -6.26 14.77 6.42
CA ILE A 295 -6.22 15.03 4.97
C ILE A 295 -7.65 15.09 4.42
N ALA A 296 -8.50 14.15 4.80
CA ALA A 296 -9.90 14.11 4.39
C ALA A 296 -10.67 15.36 4.85
N ILE A 297 -10.56 15.72 6.13
CA ILE A 297 -11.24 16.91 6.68
C ILE A 297 -10.70 18.20 6.06
N ALA A 298 -9.38 18.35 5.92
CA ALA A 298 -8.81 19.53 5.28
C ALA A 298 -9.24 19.66 3.81
N GLY A 299 -9.37 18.52 3.10
CA GLY A 299 -9.86 18.46 1.74
C GLY A 299 -11.32 18.87 1.64
N LEU A 300 -12.17 18.35 2.53
CA LEU A 300 -13.58 18.72 2.64
C LEU A 300 -13.76 20.21 2.90
N GLU A 301 -13.03 20.78 3.87
CA GLU A 301 -13.07 22.22 4.16
C GLU A 301 -12.63 23.09 2.97
N ARG A 302 -11.62 22.62 2.20
CA ARG A 302 -11.05 23.41 1.11
C ARG A 302 -11.85 23.33 -0.18
N PHE A 303 -12.44 22.17 -0.46
CA PHE A 303 -13.05 21.83 -1.74
C PHE A 303 -14.56 21.56 -1.64
N SER A 304 -15.19 21.80 -0.49
CA SER A 304 -16.65 21.71 -0.36
C SER A 304 -17.34 22.59 -1.42
N GLY A 305 -18.02 21.96 -2.38
CA GLY A 305 -18.72 22.63 -3.47
C GLY A 305 -17.97 22.68 -4.80
N ASP A 306 -16.69 22.31 -4.83
CA ASP A 306 -15.93 22.10 -6.07
C ASP A 306 -16.07 20.65 -6.54
N ALA A 307 -16.12 20.44 -7.86
CA ALA A 307 -16.20 19.10 -8.47
C ALA A 307 -14.82 18.41 -8.51
N ILE A 308 -14.11 18.37 -7.37
CA ILE A 308 -12.82 17.67 -7.23
C ILE A 308 -13.06 16.32 -6.58
N ASP A 309 -12.60 15.27 -7.26
CA ASP A 309 -12.61 13.90 -6.74
C ASP A 309 -11.82 13.81 -5.42
N ALA A 310 -12.43 13.25 -4.38
CA ALA A 310 -11.81 13.13 -3.06
C ALA A 310 -10.56 12.22 -3.06
N ASP A 311 -10.47 11.29 -4.03
CA ASP A 311 -9.26 10.50 -4.26
C ASP A 311 -8.05 11.39 -4.58
N ALA A 312 -8.26 12.59 -5.12
CA ALA A 312 -7.21 13.53 -5.50
C ALA A 312 -6.70 14.41 -4.34
N PHE A 313 -7.39 14.44 -3.19
CA PHE A 313 -7.11 15.39 -2.10
C PHE A 313 -5.67 15.36 -1.60
N MET A 314 -5.05 14.18 -1.57
CA MET A 314 -3.65 14.00 -1.18
C MET A 314 -2.68 14.85 -2.03
N LEU A 315 -2.98 15.07 -3.31
CA LEU A 315 -2.19 15.89 -4.22
C LEU A 315 -2.75 17.30 -4.38
N SER A 316 -4.07 17.44 -4.51
CA SER A 316 -4.70 18.74 -4.78
C SER A 316 -4.56 19.72 -3.62
N LEU A 317 -4.58 19.25 -2.37
CA LEU A 317 -4.40 20.10 -1.19
C LEU A 317 -3.04 20.83 -1.19
N PRO A 318 -1.88 20.13 -1.25
CA PRO A 318 -0.59 20.77 -1.42
C PRO A 318 -0.50 21.71 -2.62
N MET A 319 -1.09 21.32 -3.76
CA MET A 319 -1.03 22.10 -5.00
C MET A 319 -1.73 23.45 -4.88
N VAL A 320 -2.94 23.46 -4.32
CA VAL A 320 -3.74 24.70 -4.18
C VAL A 320 -3.14 25.65 -3.12
N HIS A 321 -2.29 25.13 -2.24
CA HIS A 321 -1.55 25.92 -1.25
C HIS A 321 -0.10 26.21 -1.67
N ASP A 322 0.25 26.00 -2.94
CA ASP A 322 1.59 26.23 -3.51
C ASP A 322 2.71 25.57 -2.69
N ARG A 323 2.52 24.29 -2.32
CA ARG A 323 3.51 23.46 -1.61
C ARG A 323 4.15 22.44 -2.55
N PRO A 324 5.07 22.86 -3.45
CA PRO A 324 5.65 21.99 -4.48
C PRO A 324 6.56 20.88 -3.92
N MET A 325 6.99 20.96 -2.65
CA MET A 325 7.77 19.89 -2.00
C MET A 325 6.89 18.76 -1.45
N LEU A 326 5.60 19.04 -1.22
CA LEU A 326 4.60 18.09 -0.73
C LEU A 326 3.77 17.49 -1.88
N THR A 327 3.86 18.07 -3.07
CA THR A 327 3.22 17.60 -4.31
C THR A 327 4.18 16.71 -5.08
#